data_AF-A0A943YCY3-F1
#
_entry.id   AF-A0A943YCY3-F1
#
_cell.length_a   1.000
_cell.length_b   1.000
_cell.length_c   1.000
_cell.angle_alpha   90.00
_cell.angle_beta   90.00
_cell.angle_gamma   90.00
#
_symmetry.space_group_name_H-M   'P 1'
#
loop_
_entity.id
_entity.type
_entity.pdbx_description
1 polymer ?
#
loop_
_entity_poly.entity_id
_entity_poly.type
_entity_poly.pdbx_seq_one_letter_code
_entity_poly.pdbx_strand_id
1 'polypeptide(L)'
;MSTAASSTIEPPQAENERIGGLEGAEGTTTSMDRRLGRWLICAGLIALASAATLVYERLQIYVDAGHTTVCDINGLLSCGTVMRTPQAEAFGFPNPFIGLVGFSIVVTIGAAILAGAQFKKWFWICLNIGLGAATAFIMWLWFETTFHINALCLFCMIVWVMTITLFVKTTVHNISAGVIPASPSVRESARAWSWFAIGLWLILIFGIIVIRFFDVIMGMMQ
;
A
#
# COMPACT_ATOMS: atom_id res chain seq x y z
N MET A 1 51.35 19.52 56.84
CA MET A 1 50.84 20.45 55.81
C MET A 1 50.77 19.67 54.51
N SER A 2 49.71 18.86 54.32
CA SER A 2 48.54 19.12 53.45
C SER A 2 48.92 19.50 52.01
N THR A 3 49.05 18.49 51.15
CA THR A 3 48.05 18.02 50.14
C THR A 3 48.12 18.78 48.82
N ALA A 4 48.93 18.27 47.89
CA ALA A 4 48.79 18.56 46.46
C ALA A 4 47.61 17.73 45.92
N ALA A 5 46.59 18.43 45.41
CA ALA A 5 45.45 17.83 44.73
C ALA A 5 45.92 17.23 43.39
N SER A 6 45.89 15.90 43.30
CA SER A 6 46.03 15.19 42.03
C SER A 6 44.67 15.25 41.33
N SER A 7 44.52 16.16 40.37
CA SER A 7 43.42 16.14 39.42
C SER A 7 43.60 14.92 38.51
N THR A 8 42.86 13.85 38.79
CA THR A 8 42.74 12.72 37.89
C THR A 8 42.04 13.18 36.62
N ILE A 9 42.81 13.34 35.54
CA ILE A 9 42.30 13.45 34.18
C ILE A 9 41.74 12.05 33.86
N GLU A 10 40.41 11.91 33.76
CA GLU A 10 39.78 10.67 33.30
C GLU A 10 40.29 10.32 31.89
N PRO A 11 40.63 9.04 31.62
CA PRO A 11 41.16 8.66 30.33
C PRO A 11 40.08 8.78 29.23
N PRO A 12 40.45 9.23 28.02
CA PRO A 12 39.52 9.45 26.89
C PRO A 12 38.78 8.20 26.41
N GLN A 13 39.08 7.03 26.98
CA GLN A 13 38.45 5.74 26.65
C GLN A 13 37.02 5.64 27.18
N ALA A 14 36.75 6.15 28.40
CA ALA A 14 35.42 6.09 29.01
C ALA A 14 34.39 7.01 28.33
N GLU A 15 34.86 8.03 27.62
CA GLU A 15 34.01 8.91 26.80
C GLU A 15 33.79 8.31 25.40
N ASN A 16 34.81 7.70 24.80
CA ASN A 16 34.71 7.04 23.50
C ASN A 16 33.77 5.81 23.54
N GLU A 17 33.76 5.04 24.63
CA GLU A 17 32.78 3.96 24.84
C GLU A 17 31.35 4.47 25.06
N ARG A 18 31.18 5.65 25.67
CA ARG A 18 29.88 6.29 25.83
C ARG A 18 29.33 6.83 24.51
N ILE A 19 30.18 7.43 23.69
CA ILE A 19 29.83 7.90 22.34
C ILE A 19 29.51 6.70 21.43
N GLY A 20 30.33 5.65 21.45
CA GLY A 20 30.05 4.41 20.71
C GLY A 20 28.78 3.69 21.17
N GLY A 21 28.42 3.81 22.45
CA GLY A 21 27.15 3.29 22.99
C GLY A 21 25.91 4.10 22.59
N LEU A 22 26.06 5.41 22.36
CA LEU A 22 25.00 6.30 21.87
C LEU A 22 24.82 6.16 20.34
N GLU A 23 25.90 5.98 19.58
CA GLU A 23 25.86 5.67 18.14
C GLU A 23 25.31 4.26 17.87
N GLY A 24 25.52 3.30 18.79
CA GLY A 24 24.93 1.96 18.74
C GLY A 24 23.40 1.92 18.97
N ALA A 25 22.81 3.01 19.45
CA ALA A 25 21.37 3.15 19.66
C ALA A 25 20.65 3.87 18.49
N GLU A 26 21.38 4.32 17.47
CA GLU A 26 20.78 4.72 16.19
C GLU A 26 20.43 3.46 15.39
N GLY A 27 19.20 2.99 15.58
CA GLY A 27 18.63 1.81 14.91
C GLY A 27 18.96 1.82 13.42
N THR A 28 19.95 1.02 13.02
CA THR A 28 20.46 1.00 11.65
C THR A 28 19.43 0.37 10.74
N THR A 29 18.50 1.20 10.25
CA THR A 29 17.49 0.80 9.27
C THR A 29 18.20 0.40 8.00
N THR A 30 18.01 -0.85 7.54
CA THR A 30 18.77 -1.34 6.38
C THR A 30 18.37 -0.57 5.12
N SER A 31 19.25 -0.52 4.11
CA SER A 31 18.96 0.11 2.80
C SER A 31 17.68 -0.46 2.15
N MET A 32 17.36 -1.74 2.43
CA MET A 32 16.16 -2.41 1.96
C MET A 32 14.89 -1.86 2.63
N ASP A 33 14.94 -1.61 3.93
CA ASP A 33 13.79 -1.10 4.71
C ASP A 33 13.46 0.33 4.27
N ARG A 34 14.48 1.17 4.04
CA ARG A 34 14.27 2.52 3.49
C ARG A 34 13.63 2.52 2.10
N ARG A 35 13.98 1.57 1.24
CA ARG A 35 13.34 1.42 -0.09
C ARG A 35 11.87 1.01 0.05
N LEU A 36 11.56 0.08 0.95
CA LEU A 36 10.17 -0.30 1.22
C LEU A 36 9.39 0.86 1.83
N GLY A 37 9.93 1.57 2.82
CA GLY A 37 9.30 2.73 3.45
C GLY A 37 8.91 3.80 2.44
N ARG A 38 9.83 4.18 1.52
CA ARG A 38 9.51 5.10 0.42
C ARG A 38 8.39 4.57 -0.49
N TRP A 39 8.41 3.27 -0.81
CA TRP A 39 7.36 2.67 -1.64
C TRP A 39 6.00 2.69 -0.93
N LEU A 40 5.94 2.34 0.36
CA LEU A 40 4.71 2.40 1.17
C LEU A 40 4.13 3.81 1.21
N ILE A 41 4.98 4.84 1.36
CA ILE A 41 4.54 6.23 1.31
C ILE A 41 3.99 6.59 -0.07
N CYS A 42 4.76 6.37 -1.15
CA CYS A 42 4.33 6.78 -2.48
C CYS A 42 3.05 6.06 -2.92
N ALA A 43 3.03 4.73 -2.84
CA ALA A 43 1.85 3.94 -3.23
C ALA A 43 0.67 4.18 -2.28
N GLY A 44 0.94 4.33 -0.98
CA GLY A 44 -0.06 4.68 0.02
C GLY A 44 -0.69 6.05 -0.21
N LEU A 45 0.10 7.08 -0.54
CA LEU A 45 -0.41 8.42 -0.83
C LEU A 45 -1.25 8.45 -2.12
N ILE A 46 -0.83 7.74 -3.17
CA ILE A 46 -1.61 7.64 -4.41
C ILE A 46 -2.95 6.95 -4.17
N ALA A 47 -2.94 5.84 -3.42
CA ALA A 47 -4.15 5.11 -3.05
C ALA A 47 -5.04 5.92 -2.10
N LEU A 48 -4.45 6.63 -1.14
CA LEU A 48 -5.16 7.49 -0.20
C LEU A 48 -5.83 8.67 -0.90
N ALA A 49 -5.13 9.34 -1.82
CA ALA A 49 -5.70 10.40 -2.63
C ALA A 49 -6.87 9.89 -3.48
N SER A 50 -6.72 8.72 -4.09
CA SER A 50 -7.80 8.09 -4.87
C SER A 50 -9.00 7.72 -4.00
N ALA A 51 -8.77 7.19 -2.80
CA ALA A 51 -9.83 6.89 -1.83
C ALA A 51 -10.53 8.16 -1.34
N ALA A 52 -9.79 9.23 -1.07
CA ALA A 52 -10.34 10.52 -0.67
C ALA A 52 -11.22 11.11 -1.79
N THR A 53 -10.78 11.02 -3.06
CA THR A 53 -11.62 11.42 -4.19
C THR A 53 -12.88 10.57 -4.29
N LEU A 54 -12.79 9.24 -4.13
CA LEU A 54 -13.97 8.37 -4.12
C LEU A 54 -14.97 8.76 -3.02
N VAL A 55 -14.50 9.12 -1.82
CA VAL A 55 -15.35 9.62 -0.73
C VAL A 55 -16.00 10.95 -1.10
N TYR A 56 -15.22 11.88 -1.66
CA TYR A 56 -15.73 13.19 -2.11
C TYR A 56 -16.84 13.03 -3.15
N GLU A 57 -16.61 12.23 -4.19
CA GLU A 57 -17.58 11.94 -5.25
C GLU A 57 -18.85 11.28 -4.70
N ARG A 58 -18.70 10.33 -3.76
CA ARG A 58 -19.84 9.68 -3.10
C ARG A 58 -20.68 10.69 -2.31
N LEU A 59 -20.03 11.65 -1.65
CA LEU A 59 -20.73 12.71 -0.92
C LEU A 59 -21.47 13.66 -1.87
N GLN A 60 -20.89 14.00 -3.02
CA GLN A 60 -21.58 14.82 -4.02
C GLN A 60 -22.81 14.13 -4.58
N ILE A 61 -22.73 12.82 -4.87
CA ILE A 61 -23.90 12.01 -5.30
C ILE A 61 -24.98 11.98 -4.20
N TYR A 62 -24.59 12.00 -2.93
CA TYR A 62 -25.55 12.02 -1.82
C TYR A 62 -26.30 13.36 -1.71
N VAL A 63 -25.60 14.47 -1.98
CA VAL A 63 -26.19 15.82 -2.00
C VAL A 63 -27.06 16.03 -3.23
N ASP A 64 -26.58 15.60 -4.40
CA ASP A 64 -27.28 15.67 -5.67
C ASP A 64 -27.17 14.33 -6.41
N ALA A 65 -28.28 13.59 -6.47
CA ALA A 65 -28.34 12.30 -7.14
C ALA A 65 -28.01 12.40 -8.65
N GLY A 66 -28.17 13.59 -9.25
CA GLY A 66 -27.82 13.91 -10.64
C GLY A 66 -26.35 14.29 -10.85
N HIS A 67 -25.52 14.32 -9.80
CA HIS A 67 -24.11 14.68 -9.92
C HIS A 67 -23.35 13.75 -10.88
N THR A 68 -22.67 14.36 -11.84
CA THR A 68 -21.73 13.69 -12.75
C THR A 68 -20.34 13.71 -12.13
N THR A 69 -19.79 12.53 -11.85
CA THR A 69 -18.48 12.42 -11.19
C THR A 69 -17.34 12.75 -12.14
N VAL A 70 -16.16 13.12 -11.60
CA VAL A 70 -14.97 13.49 -12.40
C VAL A 70 -14.51 12.37 -13.35
N CYS A 71 -14.86 11.13 -13.04
CA CYS A 71 -14.49 9.94 -13.82
C CYS A 71 -15.67 9.32 -14.59
N ASP A 72 -16.80 10.00 -14.71
CA ASP A 72 -17.88 9.65 -15.65
C ASP A 72 -17.54 10.17 -17.06
N ILE A 73 -16.63 9.47 -17.74
CA ILE A 73 -16.13 9.88 -19.07
C ILE A 73 -17.02 9.28 -20.18
N ASN A 74 -17.48 8.04 -19.99
CA ASN A 74 -18.34 7.32 -20.93
C ASN A 74 -19.08 6.20 -20.18
N GLY A 75 -19.95 5.45 -20.87
CA GLY A 75 -20.70 4.35 -20.25
C GLY A 75 -19.81 3.22 -19.70
N LEU A 76 -18.57 3.08 -20.19
CA LEU A 76 -17.61 2.10 -19.71
C LEU A 76 -16.85 2.60 -18.47
N LEU A 77 -16.39 3.86 -18.47
CA LEU A 77 -15.69 4.52 -17.38
C LEU A 77 -16.69 5.45 -16.66
N SER A 78 -17.35 4.90 -15.64
CA SER A 78 -18.35 5.62 -14.85
C SER A 78 -18.26 5.26 -13.37
N CYS A 79 -17.71 6.18 -12.58
CA CYS A 79 -17.67 6.06 -11.13
C CYS A 79 -19.07 6.19 -10.53
N GLY A 80 -19.93 7.04 -11.10
CA GLY A 80 -21.29 7.22 -10.63
C GLY A 80 -22.13 5.94 -10.75
N THR A 81 -21.94 5.16 -11.82
CA THR A 81 -22.61 3.86 -12.01
C THR A 81 -22.18 2.86 -10.94
N VAL A 82 -20.87 2.75 -10.70
CA VAL A 82 -20.31 1.83 -9.71
C VAL A 82 -20.71 2.20 -8.28
N MET A 83 -20.66 3.49 -7.93
CA MET A 83 -20.94 3.97 -6.57
C MET A 83 -22.40 3.78 -6.16
N ARG A 84 -23.35 3.80 -7.10
CA ARG A 84 -24.79 3.61 -6.80
C ARG A 84 -25.19 2.15 -6.56
N THR A 85 -24.26 1.21 -6.65
CA THR A 85 -24.54 -0.21 -6.46
C THR A 85 -24.46 -0.63 -4.98
N PRO A 86 -25.22 -1.67 -4.55
CA PRO A 86 -25.12 -2.21 -3.20
C PRO A 86 -23.70 -2.71 -2.85
N GLN A 87 -22.95 -3.18 -3.85
CA GLN A 87 -21.57 -3.64 -3.68
C GLN A 87 -20.64 -2.53 -3.19
N ALA A 88 -20.96 -1.26 -3.48
CA ALA A 88 -20.22 -0.10 -2.99
C ALA A 88 -20.35 0.12 -1.47
N GLU A 89 -21.28 -0.60 -0.81
CA GLU A 89 -21.56 -0.53 0.62
C GLU A 89 -21.61 -1.94 1.26
N ALA A 90 -20.61 -2.77 0.96
CA ALA A 90 -20.59 -4.19 1.33
C ALA A 90 -20.69 -4.45 2.85
N PHE A 91 -20.28 -3.47 3.67
CA PHE A 91 -20.31 -3.53 5.13
C PHE A 91 -21.34 -2.59 5.76
N GLY A 92 -22.31 -2.09 4.98
CA GLY A 92 -23.33 -1.14 5.44
C GLY A 92 -22.86 0.32 5.48
N PHE A 93 -21.67 0.60 4.95
CA PHE A 93 -21.15 1.95 4.76
C PHE A 93 -20.29 2.01 3.49
N PRO A 94 -20.04 3.19 2.91
CA PRO A 94 -19.25 3.31 1.68
C PRO A 94 -17.85 2.72 1.83
N ASN A 95 -17.53 1.72 0.99
CA ASN A 95 -16.24 1.04 0.98
C ASN A 95 -15.01 1.99 0.92
N PRO A 96 -15.05 3.17 0.23
CA PRO A 96 -13.92 4.10 0.22
C PRO A 96 -13.43 4.55 1.59
N PHE A 97 -14.28 4.52 2.64
CA PHE A 97 -13.84 4.82 4.01
C PHE A 97 -12.83 3.80 4.55
N ILE A 98 -12.96 2.52 4.18
CA ILE A 98 -11.98 1.48 4.53
C ILE A 98 -10.62 1.85 3.93
N GLY A 99 -10.61 2.30 2.68
CA GLY A 99 -9.41 2.76 1.98
C GLY A 99 -8.77 3.96 2.68
N LEU A 100 -9.57 4.97 3.07
CA LEU A 100 -9.08 6.16 3.75
C LEU A 100 -8.29 5.81 5.03
N VAL A 101 -8.84 4.92 5.85
CA VAL A 101 -8.18 4.46 7.09
C VAL A 101 -6.97 3.58 6.77
N GLY A 102 -7.14 2.56 5.92
CA GLY A 102 -6.11 1.59 5.59
C GLY A 102 -4.87 2.22 4.96
N PHE A 103 -5.04 3.10 3.97
CA PHE A 103 -3.92 3.76 3.31
C PHE A 103 -3.25 4.81 4.19
N SER A 104 -4.00 5.49 5.08
CA SER A 104 -3.39 6.38 6.10
C SER A 104 -2.46 5.60 7.04
N ILE A 105 -2.86 4.41 7.47
CA ILE A 105 -2.02 3.52 8.28
C ILE A 105 -0.77 3.10 7.49
N VAL A 106 -0.91 2.70 6.21
CA VAL A 106 0.23 2.32 5.36
C VAL A 106 1.22 3.47 5.19
N VAL A 107 0.76 4.69 4.92
CA VAL A 107 1.61 5.88 4.81
C VAL A 107 2.33 6.15 6.13
N THR A 108 1.62 6.04 7.26
CA THR A 108 2.19 6.22 8.60
C THR A 108 3.30 5.20 8.88
N ILE A 109 3.09 3.93 8.52
CA ILE A 109 4.10 2.88 8.64
C ILE A 109 5.33 3.21 7.78
N GLY A 110 5.11 3.63 6.53
CA GLY A 110 6.20 4.04 5.65
C GLY A 110 7.01 5.20 6.22
N ALA A 111 6.34 6.22 6.77
CA ALA A 111 6.98 7.36 7.43
C ALA A 111 7.76 6.93 8.68
N ALA A 112 7.19 6.05 9.50
CA ALA A 112 7.86 5.50 10.68
C ALA A 112 9.15 4.76 10.31
N ILE A 113 9.15 3.95 9.24
CA ILE A 113 10.37 3.28 8.74
C ILE A 113 11.43 4.31 8.33
N LEU A 114 11.04 5.39 7.67
CA LEU A 114 11.98 6.45 7.28
C LEU A 114 12.53 7.23 8.48
N ALA A 115 11.74 7.35 9.56
CA ALA A 115 12.15 7.92 10.83
C ALA A 115 13.05 6.97 11.67
N GLY A 116 13.34 5.76 11.18
CA GLY A 116 14.21 4.80 11.85
C GLY A 116 13.48 3.74 12.69
N ALA A 117 12.15 3.67 12.63
CA ALA A 117 11.39 2.69 13.41
C ALA A 117 11.67 1.26 12.94
N GLN A 118 11.92 0.37 13.90
CA GLN A 118 12.05 -1.07 13.66
C GLN A 118 10.83 -1.80 14.24
N PHE A 119 10.11 -2.52 13.37
CA PHE A 119 8.92 -3.28 13.76
C PHE A 119 9.25 -4.74 14.07
N LYS A 120 8.55 -5.30 15.07
CA LYS A 120 8.65 -6.72 15.43
C LYS A 120 8.05 -7.61 14.33
N LYS A 121 8.47 -8.88 14.26
CA LYS A 121 7.98 -9.86 13.26
C LYS A 121 6.45 -9.99 13.22
N TRP A 122 5.79 -9.98 14.38
CA TRP A 122 4.32 -10.08 14.44
C TRP A 122 3.62 -8.91 13.75
N PHE A 123 4.17 -7.70 13.84
CA PHE A 123 3.62 -6.51 13.20
C PHE A 123 3.66 -6.64 11.68
N TRP A 124 4.77 -7.15 11.14
CA TRP A 124 4.92 -7.46 9.72
C TRP A 124 3.94 -8.53 9.23
N ILE A 125 3.64 -9.53 10.06
CA ILE A 125 2.60 -10.53 9.76
C ILE A 125 1.22 -9.86 9.73
N CYS A 126 0.87 -9.07 10.74
CA CYS A 126 -0.40 -8.35 10.79
C CYS A 126 -0.58 -7.42 9.59
N LEU A 127 0.45 -6.65 9.22
CA LEU A 127 0.42 -5.77 8.05
C LEU A 127 0.17 -6.58 6.76
N ASN A 128 0.84 -7.72 6.62
CA ASN A 128 0.68 -8.55 5.43
C ASN A 128 -0.69 -9.23 5.36
N ILE A 129 -1.24 -9.66 6.50
CA ILE A 129 -2.60 -10.17 6.59
C ILE A 129 -3.59 -9.06 6.23
N GLY A 130 -3.42 -7.85 6.77
CA GLY A 130 -4.28 -6.70 6.46
C GLY A 130 -4.24 -6.33 4.97
N LEU A 131 -3.06 -6.26 4.37
CA LEU A 131 -2.91 -6.04 2.93
C LEU A 131 -3.45 -7.20 2.10
N GLY A 132 -3.34 -8.44 2.58
CA GLY A 132 -3.91 -9.62 1.94
C GLY A 132 -5.44 -9.59 1.95
N ALA A 133 -6.05 -9.25 3.08
CA ALA A 133 -7.50 -9.06 3.21
C ALA A 133 -7.99 -7.91 2.34
N ALA A 134 -7.28 -6.78 2.34
CA ALA A 134 -7.56 -5.66 1.44
C ALA A 134 -7.50 -6.10 -0.01
N THR A 135 -6.47 -6.87 -0.40
CA THR A 135 -6.29 -7.40 -1.75
C THR A 135 -7.42 -8.33 -2.16
N ALA A 136 -7.83 -9.26 -1.28
CA ALA A 136 -8.96 -10.13 -1.55
C ALA A 136 -10.26 -9.34 -1.76
N PHE A 137 -10.50 -8.34 -0.91
CA PHE A 137 -11.70 -7.50 -1.00
C PHE A 137 -11.75 -6.68 -2.29
N ILE A 138 -10.65 -6.03 -2.69
CA ILE A 138 -10.61 -5.27 -3.96
C ILE A 138 -10.71 -6.18 -5.18
N MET A 139 -10.21 -7.43 -5.12
CA MET A 139 -10.35 -8.37 -6.23
C MET A 139 -11.81 -8.82 -6.39
N TRP A 140 -12.53 -9.00 -5.28
CA TRP A 140 -13.96 -9.23 -5.31
C TRP A 140 -14.72 -8.02 -5.90
N LEU A 141 -14.42 -6.79 -5.47
CA LEU A 141 -15.03 -5.58 -6.05
C LEU A 141 -14.71 -5.41 -7.54
N TRP A 142 -13.48 -5.73 -7.95
CA TRP A 142 -13.09 -5.74 -9.36
C TRP A 142 -13.91 -6.76 -10.17
N PHE A 143 -14.15 -7.95 -9.61
CA PHE A 143 -14.98 -8.96 -10.23
C PHE A 143 -16.44 -8.47 -10.38
N GLU A 144 -17.02 -7.91 -9.33
CA GLU A 144 -18.37 -7.34 -9.36
C GLU A 144 -18.51 -6.23 -10.42
N THR A 145 -17.55 -5.29 -10.45
CA THR A 145 -17.57 -4.18 -11.42
C THR A 145 -17.43 -4.66 -12.86
N THR A 146 -16.56 -5.64 -13.10
CA THR A 146 -16.27 -6.16 -14.44
C THR A 146 -17.36 -7.10 -14.98
N PHE A 147 -17.89 -7.99 -14.15
CA PHE A 147 -18.77 -9.08 -14.60
C PHE A 147 -20.25 -8.86 -14.31
N HIS A 148 -20.59 -8.10 -13.26
CA HIS A 148 -21.99 -7.87 -12.87
C HIS A 148 -22.45 -6.46 -13.23
N ILE A 149 -21.66 -5.43 -12.93
CA ILE A 149 -22.04 -4.03 -13.14
C ILE A 149 -21.79 -3.59 -14.59
N ASN A 150 -20.79 -4.17 -15.25
CA ASN A 150 -20.34 -3.78 -16.61
C ASN A 150 -19.85 -2.33 -16.71
N ALA A 151 -19.30 -1.79 -15.62
CA ALA A 151 -18.74 -0.45 -15.58
C ALA A 151 -17.45 -0.42 -14.75
N LEU A 152 -16.52 0.44 -15.16
CA LEU A 152 -15.19 0.59 -14.60
C LEU A 152 -15.04 1.96 -13.95
N CYS A 153 -14.27 2.01 -12.87
CA CYS A 153 -14.01 3.24 -12.13
C CYS A 153 -12.50 3.50 -12.09
N LEU A 154 -12.07 4.67 -12.60
CA LEU A 154 -10.65 5.03 -12.70
C LEU A 154 -9.95 5.07 -11.33
N PHE A 155 -10.59 5.65 -10.32
CA PHE A 155 -10.01 5.72 -8.98
C PHE A 155 -9.96 4.35 -8.30
N CYS A 156 -10.97 3.49 -8.49
CA CYS A 156 -10.91 2.11 -8.04
C CYS A 156 -9.75 1.36 -8.69
N MET A 157 -9.47 1.63 -9.98
CA MET A 157 -8.30 1.08 -10.66
C MET A 157 -6.99 1.46 -9.99
N ILE A 158 -6.81 2.75 -9.72
CA ILE A 158 -5.62 3.22 -9.02
C ILE A 158 -5.49 2.54 -7.65
N VAL A 159 -6.59 2.44 -6.89
CA VAL A 159 -6.63 1.79 -5.58
C VAL A 159 -6.20 0.32 -5.66
N TRP A 160 -6.77 -0.47 -6.58
CA TRP A 160 -6.41 -1.89 -6.66
C TRP A 160 -4.99 -2.11 -7.20
N VAL A 161 -4.53 -1.30 -8.15
CA VAL A 161 -3.14 -1.35 -8.65
C VAL A 161 -2.17 -1.11 -7.49
N MET A 162 -2.37 -0.03 -6.73
CA MET A 162 -1.48 0.32 -5.61
C MET A 162 -1.53 -0.76 -4.53
N THR A 163 -2.71 -1.27 -4.17
CA THR A 163 -2.87 -2.30 -3.13
C THR A 163 -2.15 -3.60 -3.50
N ILE A 164 -2.24 -4.06 -4.76
CA ILE A 164 -1.47 -5.23 -5.25
C ILE A 164 0.02 -4.99 -5.05
N THR A 165 0.53 -3.82 -5.44
CA THR A 165 1.95 -3.53 -5.29
C THR A 165 2.38 -3.49 -3.82
N LEU A 166 1.56 -2.91 -2.94
CA LEU A 166 1.81 -2.87 -1.50
C LEU A 166 1.86 -4.28 -0.91
N PHE A 167 0.90 -5.13 -1.26
CA PHE A 167 0.82 -6.51 -0.79
C PHE A 167 2.02 -7.34 -1.25
N VAL A 168 2.35 -7.31 -2.55
CA VAL A 168 3.48 -8.09 -3.09
C VAL A 168 4.81 -7.60 -2.49
N LYS A 169 5.04 -6.29 -2.42
CA LYS A 169 6.30 -5.75 -1.88
C LYS A 169 6.46 -6.04 -0.38
N THR A 170 5.37 -5.98 0.38
CA THR A 170 5.37 -6.34 1.81
C THR A 170 5.58 -7.85 2.00
N THR A 171 4.94 -8.68 1.17
CA THR A 171 5.13 -10.14 1.21
C THR A 171 6.59 -10.52 0.91
N VAL A 172 7.19 -9.92 -0.12
CA VAL A 172 8.59 -10.16 -0.49
C VAL A 172 9.54 -9.70 0.62
N HIS A 173 9.24 -8.57 1.29
CA HIS A 173 9.98 -8.14 2.47
C HIS A 173 9.90 -9.16 3.60
N ASN A 174 8.70 -9.67 3.92
CA ASN A 174 8.50 -10.67 4.96
C ASN A 174 9.24 -12.00 4.69
N ILE A 175 9.27 -12.43 3.43
CA ILE A 175 10.05 -13.60 2.98
C ILE A 175 11.55 -13.32 3.13
N SER A 176 12.02 -12.16 2.66
CA SER A 176 13.44 -11.78 2.70
C SER A 176 13.96 -11.65 4.13
N ALA A 177 13.19 -11.02 5.01
CA ALA A 177 13.50 -10.81 6.42
C ALA A 177 13.34 -12.08 7.29
N GLY A 178 12.85 -13.20 6.72
CA GLY A 178 12.64 -14.45 7.46
C GLY A 178 11.52 -14.35 8.50
N VAL A 179 10.55 -13.48 8.27
CA VAL A 179 9.27 -13.45 8.97
C VAL A 179 8.43 -14.64 8.51
N ILE A 180 8.43 -14.90 7.19
CA ILE A 180 7.87 -16.11 6.60
C ILE A 180 9.01 -17.11 6.35
N PRO A 181 8.96 -18.33 6.89
CA PRO A 181 10.00 -19.32 6.70
C PRO A 181 10.05 -19.76 5.22
N ALA A 182 11.16 -19.45 4.54
CA ALA A 182 11.41 -19.80 3.15
C ALA A 182 12.88 -20.19 2.97
N SER A 183 13.13 -21.10 2.01
CA SER A 183 14.49 -21.55 1.65
C SER A 183 15.33 -20.41 1.06
N PRO A 184 16.67 -20.48 1.12
CA PRO A 184 17.56 -19.42 0.61
C PRO A 184 17.28 -19.06 -0.86
N SER A 185 17.07 -20.07 -1.71
CA SER A 185 16.76 -19.89 -3.13
C SER A 185 15.42 -19.17 -3.37
N VAL A 186 14.42 -19.42 -2.51
CA VAL A 186 13.11 -18.74 -2.59
C VAL A 186 13.22 -17.27 -2.19
N ARG A 187 14.08 -16.93 -1.22
CA ARG A 187 14.31 -15.54 -0.79
C ARG A 187 14.96 -14.70 -1.89
N GLU A 188 15.95 -15.26 -2.56
CA GLU A 188 16.66 -14.59 -3.66
C GLU A 188 15.74 -14.42 -4.89
N SER A 189 15.00 -15.48 -5.24
CA SER A 189 14.03 -15.46 -6.32
C SER A 189 12.88 -14.48 -6.07
N ALA A 190 12.29 -14.47 -4.87
CA ALA A 190 11.18 -13.57 -4.51
C ALA A 190 11.54 -12.08 -4.69
N ARG A 191 12.79 -11.71 -4.39
CA ARG A 191 13.29 -10.35 -4.57
C ARG A 191 13.40 -9.97 -6.05
N ALA A 192 14.01 -10.85 -6.85
CA ALA A 192 14.21 -10.62 -8.29
C ALA A 192 12.88 -10.61 -9.06
N TRP A 193 11.95 -11.48 -8.67
CA TRP A 193 10.68 -11.67 -9.36
C TRP A 193 9.54 -10.79 -8.84
N SER A 194 9.76 -9.96 -7.82
CA SER A 194 8.71 -9.11 -7.25
C SER A 194 8.00 -8.23 -8.29
N TRP A 195 8.76 -7.56 -9.16
CA TRP A 195 8.22 -6.75 -10.25
C TRP A 195 7.55 -7.57 -11.34
N PHE A 196 8.08 -8.76 -11.63
CA PHE A 196 7.47 -9.69 -12.58
C PHE A 196 6.12 -10.19 -12.08
N ALA A 197 6.01 -10.56 -10.80
CA ALA A 197 4.75 -10.98 -10.18
C ALA A 197 3.70 -9.87 -10.22
N ILE A 198 4.08 -8.62 -9.90
CA ILE A 198 3.18 -7.46 -10.02
C ILE A 198 2.76 -7.28 -11.48
N GLY A 199 3.72 -7.24 -12.41
CA GLY A 199 3.46 -7.04 -13.83
C GLY A 199 2.53 -8.12 -14.40
N LEU A 200 2.80 -9.38 -14.12
CA LEU A 200 1.99 -10.51 -14.56
C LEU A 200 0.55 -10.42 -14.04
N TRP A 201 0.38 -10.10 -12.74
CA TRP A 201 -0.96 -9.97 -12.16
C TRP A 201 -1.73 -8.80 -12.78
N LEU A 202 -1.08 -7.64 -12.94
CA LEU A 202 -1.70 -6.48 -13.59
C LEU A 202 -2.05 -6.77 -15.05
N ILE A 203 -1.15 -7.40 -15.81
CA ILE A 203 -1.39 -7.80 -17.21
C ILE A 203 -2.58 -8.75 -17.30
N LEU A 204 -2.71 -9.70 -16.37
CA LEU A 204 -3.84 -10.62 -16.35
C LEU A 204 -5.16 -9.88 -16.07
N ILE A 205 -5.19 -8.97 -15.09
CA ILE A 205 -6.38 -8.16 -14.78
C ILE A 205 -6.77 -7.28 -15.97
N PHE A 206 -5.83 -6.48 -16.48
CA PHE A 206 -6.09 -5.59 -17.62
C PHE A 206 -6.44 -6.37 -18.89
N GLY A 207 -5.79 -7.51 -19.13
CA GLY A 207 -6.11 -8.40 -20.25
C GLY A 207 -7.55 -8.91 -20.17
N ILE A 208 -8.01 -9.34 -18.99
CA ILE A 208 -9.41 -9.74 -18.79
C ILE A 208 -10.36 -8.58 -19.05
N ILE A 209 -10.05 -7.37 -18.57
CA ILE A 209 -10.86 -6.17 -18.82
C ILE A 209 -10.96 -5.90 -20.33
N VAL A 210 -9.83 -5.90 -21.05
CA VAL A 210 -9.81 -5.65 -22.50
C VAL A 210 -10.62 -6.70 -23.26
N ILE A 211 -10.45 -7.98 -22.94
CA ILE A 211 -11.22 -9.07 -23.57
C ILE A 211 -12.71 -8.91 -23.27
N ARG A 212 -13.08 -8.60 -22.02
CA ARG A 212 -14.47 -8.52 -21.59
C ARG A 212 -15.23 -7.33 -22.16
N PHE A 213 -14.53 -6.21 -22.39
CA PHE A 213 -15.10 -4.98 -22.92
C PHE A 213 -14.72 -4.73 -24.39
N PHE A 214 -14.20 -5.74 -25.09
CA PHE A 214 -13.72 -5.61 -26.46
C PHE A 214 -14.80 -5.06 -27.40
N ASP A 215 -16.03 -5.59 -27.33
CA ASP A 215 -17.14 -5.17 -28.17
C ASP A 215 -17.54 -3.70 -27.91
N VAL A 216 -17.52 -3.27 -26.65
CA VAL A 216 -17.82 -1.89 -26.25
C VAL A 216 -16.74 -0.93 -26.75
N ILE A 217 -15.47 -1.33 -26.63
CA ILE A 217 -14.32 -0.54 -27.10
C ILE A 217 -14.35 -0.41 -28.63
N MET A 218 -14.58 -1.51 -29.34
CA MET A 218 -14.69 -1.51 -30.80
C MET A 218 -15.87 -0.69 -31.29
N GLY A 219 -17.01 -0.75 -30.60
CA GLY A 219 -18.20 0.05 -30.91
C GLY A 219 -18.01 1.56 -30.66
N MET A 220 -17.07 1.97 -29.80
CA MET A 220 -16.72 3.38 -29.60
C MET A 220 -15.74 3.93 -30.65
N MET A 221 -15.05 3.06 -31.40
CA MET A 221 -14.07 3.47 -32.43
C MET A 221 -14.70 3.68 -33.82
N GLN A 222 -15.98 3.34 -33.97
CA GLN A 222 -16.76 3.53 -35.20
C GLN A 222 -17.64 4.77 -35.09
#